data_AF-A0A7X1TXS5-F1
#
_entry.id   AF-A0A7X1TXS5-F1
#
_cell.length_a   1.000
_cell.length_b   1.000
_cell.length_c   1.000
_cell.angle_alpha   90.00
_cell.angle_beta   90.00
_cell.angle_gamma   90.00
#
_symmetry.space_group_name_H-M   'P 1'
#
loop_
_entity.id
_entity.type
_entity.pdbx_description
1 polymer ?
#
loop_
_entity_poly.entity_id
_entity_poly.type
_entity_poly.pdbx_seq_one_letter_code
_entity_poly.pdbx_strand_id
1 'polypeptide(L)'
;MHALRPTVAMATVRRFASAGRGEESHLGAITLTWAQVAVVALLAIGLYVVELLAFMRAARRQAEQERRTRERLDAQAEEMASLRARIDDLDATIDGLRRAPQSSGQYREAVEMAERGSDAATVADSCGISRAEADLIVALYRSRAA
;
A
#
# COMPACT_ATOMS: atom_id res chain seq x y z
N MET A 1 23.87 -4.14 6.35
CA MET A 1 25.31 -4.13 6.69
C MET A 1 26.09 -3.49 5.54
N HIS A 2 26.45 -2.22 5.63
CA HIS A 2 27.77 -1.70 5.28
C HIS A 2 27.79 -0.19 5.54
N ALA A 3 28.54 0.17 6.58
CA ALA A 3 28.83 1.54 6.96
C ALA A 3 29.86 2.13 5.99
N LEU A 4 29.58 3.29 5.40
CA LEU A 4 30.62 4.16 4.86
C LEU A 4 30.90 5.27 5.87
N ARG A 5 32.12 5.23 6.38
CA ARG A 5 32.74 6.18 7.29
C ARG A 5 33.01 7.51 6.57
N PRO A 6 32.83 8.68 7.23
CA PRO A 6 33.41 9.93 6.75
C PRO A 6 34.90 9.99 7.09
N THR A 7 35.73 10.14 6.07
CA THR A 7 37.18 10.35 6.15
C THR A 7 37.44 11.78 6.61
N VAL A 8 37.78 11.96 7.88
CA VAL A 8 38.24 13.23 8.44
C VAL A 8 39.71 13.39 8.10
N ALA A 9 40.03 14.26 7.14
CA ALA A 9 41.40 14.66 6.85
C ALA A 9 41.84 15.71 7.88
N MET A 10 42.63 15.24 8.86
CA MET A 10 43.43 16.07 9.75
C MET A 10 44.43 16.90 8.93
N ALA A 11 44.24 18.22 8.87
CA ALA A 11 45.26 19.15 8.41
C ALA A 11 45.87 19.85 9.64
N THR A 12 47.10 19.45 9.93
CA THR A 12 47.98 19.92 11.00
C THR A 12 48.13 21.45 10.98
N VAL A 13 47.68 22.09 12.05
CA VAL A 13 47.98 23.50 12.35
C VAL A 13 49.45 23.60 12.74
N ARG A 14 50.30 24.08 11.83
CA ARG A 14 51.67 24.48 12.14
C ARG A 14 51.73 26.00 12.22
N ARG A 15 51.66 26.50 13.46
CA ARG A 15 51.89 27.91 13.81
C ARG A 15 53.40 28.17 13.67
N PHE A 16 53.80 29.02 12.73
CA PHE A 16 55.17 29.51 12.64
C PHE A 16 55.16 31.01 12.91
N ALA A 17 55.69 31.37 14.08
CA ALA A 17 56.04 32.72 14.45
C ALA A 17 57.57 32.83 14.36
N SER A 18 58.08 33.74 13.53
CA SER A 18 59.42 34.30 13.74
C SER A 18 59.55 35.62 13.00
N ALA A 19 59.89 36.64 13.78
CA ALA A 19 60.24 37.99 13.35
C ALA A 19 61.53 37.99 12.53
N GLY A 20 61.57 38.81 11.48
CA GLY A 20 62.75 39.12 10.68
C GLY A 20 62.64 40.54 10.16
N ARG A 21 63.51 41.41 10.66
CA ARG A 21 63.60 42.85 10.42
C ARG A 21 64.46 43.09 9.17
N GLY A 22 63.92 43.84 8.20
CA GLY A 22 64.67 44.58 7.18
C GLY A 22 65.20 43.77 6.01
N GLU A 23 64.47 43.78 4.89
CA GLU A 23 65.03 43.81 3.54
C GLU A 23 63.90 44.16 2.56
N GLU A 24 64.02 45.31 1.91
CA GLU A 24 63.15 45.72 0.82
C GLU A 24 63.43 44.80 -0.38
N SER A 25 62.48 43.92 -0.66
CA SER A 25 62.46 43.11 -1.87
C SER A 25 61.03 43.09 -2.37
N HIS A 26 60.85 43.63 -3.58
CA HIS A 26 59.60 43.92 -4.30
C HIS A 26 58.71 42.69 -4.59
N LEU A 27 58.24 41.99 -3.55
CA LEU A 27 57.28 40.87 -3.62
C LEU A 27 56.31 40.89 -2.42
N GLY A 28 56.03 42.07 -1.86
CA GLY A 28 55.37 42.22 -0.57
C GLY A 28 53.92 42.66 -0.66
N ALA A 29 53.04 41.83 -0.12
CA ALA A 29 51.70 42.13 0.36
C ALA A 29 50.59 42.14 -0.71
N ILE A 30 50.11 40.95 -1.05
CA ILE A 30 48.65 40.74 -1.08
C ILE A 30 48.17 41.14 0.32
N THR A 31 47.94 42.44 0.55
CA THR A 31 47.19 42.92 1.70
C THR A 31 45.77 42.44 1.46
N LEU A 32 45.53 41.17 1.79
CA LEU A 32 44.20 40.68 2.02
C LEU A 32 43.71 41.53 3.19
N THR A 33 43.10 42.66 2.84
CA THR A 33 42.56 43.59 3.81
C THR A 33 41.66 42.74 4.70
N TRP A 34 41.81 42.80 6.02
CA TRP A 34 41.00 41.98 6.92
C TRP A 34 39.49 42.14 6.65
N ALA A 35 39.11 43.27 6.03
CA ALA A 35 37.81 43.51 5.40
C ALA A 35 37.44 42.49 4.30
N GLN A 36 38.30 42.21 3.32
CA GLN A 36 38.05 41.20 2.28
C GLN A 36 37.86 39.79 2.86
N VAL A 37 38.66 39.42 3.87
CA VAL A 37 38.49 38.13 4.57
C VAL A 37 37.13 38.08 5.27
N ALA A 38 36.77 39.16 5.97
CA ALA A 38 35.48 39.26 6.65
C ALA A 38 34.31 39.11 5.66
N VAL A 39 34.38 39.75 4.49
CA VAL A 39 33.35 39.66 3.46
C VAL A 39 33.22 38.23 2.92
N VAL A 40 34.34 37.58 2.57
CA VAL A 40 34.32 36.19 2.08
C VAL A 40 33.79 35.24 3.16
N ALA A 41 34.20 35.42 4.42
CA ALA A 41 33.71 34.63 5.54
C ALA A 41 32.19 34.82 5.73
N LEU A 42 31.67 36.04 5.63
CA LEU A 42 30.24 36.33 5.76
C LEU A 42 29.44 35.70 4.62
N LEU A 43 29.95 35.73 3.38
CA LEU A 43 29.35 35.04 2.24
C LEU A 43 29.36 33.52 2.42
N ALA A 44 30.47 32.95 2.89
CA ALA A 44 30.56 31.52 3.18
C ALA A 44 29.57 31.09 4.27
N ILE A 45 29.46 31.87 5.35
CA ILE A 45 28.48 31.65 6.42
C ILE A 45 27.06 31.77 5.86
N GLY A 46 26.78 32.80 5.07
CA GLY A 46 25.48 32.99 4.43
C GLY A 46 25.08 31.81 3.55
N LEU A 47 26.00 31.34 2.70
CA LEU A 47 25.80 30.15 1.86
C LEU A 47 25.51 28.91 2.71
N TYR A 48 26.26 28.71 3.79
CA TYR A 48 26.07 27.58 4.69
C TYR A 48 24.71 27.63 5.42
N VAL A 49 24.30 28.83 5.86
CA VAL A 49 22.98 29.03 6.49
C VAL A 49 21.86 28.77 5.48
N VAL A 50 22.01 29.20 4.23
CA VAL A 50 21.04 28.93 3.15
C VAL A 50 20.95 27.43 2.88
N GLU A 51 22.07 26.73 2.77
CA GLU A 51 22.10 25.28 2.57
C GLU A 51 21.45 24.55 3.74
N LEU A 52 21.75 24.94 4.99
CA LEU A 52 21.16 24.36 6.18
C LEU A 52 19.64 24.60 6.26
N LEU A 53 19.17 25.80 5.90
CA LEU A 53 17.75 26.11 5.83
C LEU A 53 17.05 25.35 4.71
N ALA A 54 17.69 25.19 3.55
CA ALA A 54 17.19 24.39 2.45
C ALA A 54 17.08 22.92 2.85
N PHE A 55 18.12 22.39 3.50
CA PHE A 55 18.14 21.02 4.03
C PHE A 55 17.03 20.80 5.07
N MET A 56 16.85 21.71 6.03
CA MET A 56 15.77 21.60 7.01
C MET A 56 14.39 21.69 6.36
N ARG A 57 14.20 22.55 5.35
CA ARG A 57 12.94 22.64 4.60
C ARG A 57 12.68 21.37 3.80
N ALA A 58 13.71 20.80 3.18
CA ALA A 58 13.61 19.52 2.46
C ALA A 58 13.28 18.37 3.42
N ALA A 59 13.94 18.28 4.58
CA ALA A 59 13.67 17.28 5.60
C ALA A 59 12.24 17.36 6.15
N ARG A 60 11.70 18.57 6.36
CA ARG A 60 10.30 18.77 6.76
C ARG A 60 9.32 18.29 5.68
N ARG A 61 9.58 18.63 4.41
CA ARG A 61 8.77 18.15 3.27
C ARG A 61 8.81 16.64 3.14
N GLN A 62 9.97 16.02 3.35
CA GLN A 62 10.11 14.56 3.34
C GLN A 62 9.29 13.91 4.45
N ALA A 63 9.34 14.45 5.68
CA ALA A 63 8.53 13.94 6.79
C ALA A 63 7.03 14.02 6.50
N GLU A 64 6.56 15.09 5.86
CA GLU A 64 5.16 15.20 5.41
C GLU A 64 4.82 14.21 4.29
N GLN A 65 5.72 14.00 3.33
CA GLN A 65 5.53 13.01 2.28
C GLN A 65 5.45 11.59 2.83
N GLU A 66 6.35 11.23 3.75
CA GLU A 66 6.31 9.93 4.42
C GLU A 66 5.01 9.72 5.18
N ARG A 67 4.53 10.74 5.91
CA ARG A 67 3.22 10.69 6.59
C ARG A 67 2.08 10.44 5.61
N ARG A 68 2.00 11.20 4.51
CA ARG A 68 0.97 11.01 3.48
C ARG A 68 1.04 9.62 2.85
N THR A 69 2.23 9.10 2.62
CA THR A 69 2.40 7.74 2.08
C THR A 69 1.92 6.70 3.07
N ARG A 70 2.26 6.84 4.37
CA ARG A 70 1.77 5.96 5.43
C ARG A 70 0.26 6.00 5.55
N GLU A 71 -0.34 7.20 5.60
CA GLU A 71 -1.80 7.38 5.62
C GLU A 71 -2.49 6.69 4.43
N ARG A 72 -1.90 6.77 3.23
CA ARG A 72 -2.42 6.05 2.05
C ARG A 72 -2.34 4.54 2.18
N LEU A 73 -1.23 4.02 2.72
CA LEU A 73 -1.05 2.59 2.96
C LEU A 73 -2.03 2.07 4.02
N ASP A 74 -2.23 2.85 5.08
CA ASP A 74 -3.17 2.51 6.15
C ASP A 74 -4.60 2.48 5.61
N ALA A 75 -5.02 3.47 4.83
CA ALA A 75 -6.32 3.48 4.17
C ALA A 75 -6.52 2.29 3.22
N GLN A 76 -5.51 1.94 2.42
CA GLN A 76 -5.57 0.75 1.55
C GLN A 76 -5.64 -0.55 2.34
N ALA A 77 -4.92 -0.64 3.47
CA ALA A 77 -4.97 -1.81 4.34
C ALA A 77 -6.37 -2.00 4.96
N GLU A 78 -7.02 -0.90 5.37
CA GLU A 78 -8.41 -0.92 5.84
C GLU A 78 -9.39 -1.35 4.73
N GLU A 79 -9.24 -0.84 3.52
CA GLU A 79 -10.04 -1.28 2.37
C GLU A 79 -9.89 -2.79 2.12
N MET A 80 -8.64 -3.29 2.09
CA MET A 80 -8.38 -4.73 1.93
C MET A 80 -8.99 -5.58 3.05
N ALA A 81 -8.92 -5.11 4.30
CA ALA A 81 -9.55 -5.78 5.43
C ALA A 81 -11.08 -5.84 5.27
N SER A 82 -11.70 -4.74 4.81
CA SER A 82 -13.14 -4.68 4.58
C SER A 82 -13.60 -5.62 3.45
N LEU A 83 -12.83 -5.72 2.37
CA LEU A 83 -13.12 -6.62 1.26
C LEU A 83 -12.99 -8.09 1.68
N ARG A 84 -11.95 -8.43 2.46
CA ARG A 84 -11.79 -9.78 3.01
C ARG A 84 -12.97 -10.18 3.88
N ALA A 85 -13.41 -9.29 4.77
CA ALA A 85 -14.58 -9.55 5.60
C ALA A 85 -15.86 -9.78 4.77
N ARG A 86 -16.05 -9.04 3.67
CA ARG A 86 -17.18 -9.26 2.75
C ARG A 86 -17.08 -10.59 2.00
N ILE A 87 -15.88 -11.01 1.62
CA ILE A 87 -15.65 -12.32 1.00
C ILE A 87 -15.98 -13.42 1.99
N ASP A 88 -15.48 -13.33 3.22
CA ASP A 88 -15.75 -14.32 4.27
C ASP A 88 -17.25 -14.44 4.59
N ASP A 89 -17.98 -13.32 4.61
CA ASP A 89 -19.44 -13.29 4.79
C ASP A 89 -20.19 -13.95 3.62
N LEU A 90 -19.75 -13.67 2.39
CA LEU A 90 -20.33 -14.29 1.19
C LEU A 90 -20.03 -15.79 1.15
N ASP A 91 -18.82 -16.21 1.50
CA ASP A 91 -18.44 -17.61 1.56
C ASP A 91 -19.28 -18.34 2.63
N ALA A 92 -19.49 -17.73 3.80
CA ALA A 92 -20.38 -18.28 4.82
C ALA A 92 -21.83 -18.41 4.32
N THR A 93 -22.31 -17.43 3.55
CA THR A 93 -23.63 -17.47 2.91
C THR A 93 -23.73 -18.60 1.90
N ILE A 94 -22.74 -18.75 1.02
CA ILE A 94 -22.66 -19.83 0.02
C ILE A 94 -22.62 -21.18 0.72
N ASP A 95 -21.81 -21.32 1.77
CA ASP A 95 -21.73 -22.54 2.56
C ASP A 95 -23.06 -22.88 3.23
N GLY A 96 -23.78 -21.88 3.72
CA GLY A 96 -25.14 -22.02 4.26
C GLY A 96 -26.11 -22.51 3.19
N LEU A 97 -26.08 -21.93 1.99
CA LEU A 97 -26.89 -22.37 0.85
C LEU A 97 -26.52 -23.79 0.39
N ARG A 98 -25.23 -24.14 0.44
CA ARG A 98 -24.74 -25.46 0.03
C ARG A 98 -25.08 -26.55 1.05
N ARG A 99 -25.10 -26.19 2.34
CA ARG A 99 -25.58 -27.05 3.42
C ARG A 99 -27.11 -27.12 3.49
N ALA A 100 -27.82 -26.14 2.92
CA ALA A 100 -29.24 -26.27 2.68
C ALA A 100 -29.47 -27.56 1.85
N PRO A 101 -30.42 -28.40 2.26
CA PRO A 101 -30.45 -29.80 1.86
C PRO A 101 -30.71 -29.92 0.36
N GLN A 102 -29.77 -30.56 -0.38
CA GLN A 102 -29.89 -31.42 -1.58
C GLN A 102 -30.92 -31.06 -2.68
N SER A 103 -31.54 -29.89 -2.61
CA SER A 103 -32.75 -29.54 -3.35
C SER A 103 -32.45 -29.48 -4.84
N SER A 104 -31.27 -29.02 -5.24
CA SER A 104 -30.86 -29.01 -6.64
C SER A 104 -30.77 -30.41 -7.27
N GLY A 105 -30.34 -31.44 -6.53
CA GLY A 105 -30.30 -32.83 -7.01
C GLY A 105 -31.69 -33.45 -7.06
N GLN A 106 -32.45 -33.31 -5.98
CA GLN A 106 -33.82 -33.82 -5.85
C GLN A 106 -34.78 -33.19 -6.86
N TYR A 107 -34.64 -31.90 -7.13
CA TYR A 107 -35.46 -31.20 -8.13
C TYR A 107 -35.11 -31.64 -9.55
N ARG A 108 -33.82 -31.88 -9.83
CA ARG A 108 -33.38 -32.37 -11.15
C ARG A 108 -33.91 -33.78 -11.41
N GLU A 109 -33.88 -34.65 -10.41
CA GLU A 109 -34.48 -35.99 -10.49
C GLU A 109 -36.01 -35.94 -10.63
N ALA A 110 -36.68 -35.05 -9.88
CA ALA A 110 -38.13 -34.84 -9.97
C ALA A 110 -38.56 -34.37 -11.37
N VAL A 111 -37.77 -33.49 -11.98
CA VAL A 111 -37.96 -33.03 -13.36
C VAL A 111 -37.78 -34.19 -14.36
N GLU A 112 -36.71 -34.99 -14.26
CA GLU A 112 -36.49 -36.15 -15.13
C GLU A 112 -37.60 -37.21 -14.98
N MET A 113 -38.18 -37.35 -13.79
CA MET A 113 -39.34 -38.23 -13.57
C MET A 113 -40.62 -37.67 -14.21
N ALA A 114 -40.86 -36.36 -14.09
CA ALA A 114 -42.02 -35.70 -14.69
C ALA A 114 -41.96 -35.72 -16.23
N GLU A 115 -40.77 -35.55 -16.83
CA GLU A 115 -40.54 -35.69 -18.28
C GLU A 115 -40.86 -37.10 -18.78
N ARG A 116 -40.59 -38.13 -17.97
CA ARG A 116 -40.97 -39.52 -18.25
C ARG A 116 -42.47 -39.82 -18.02
N GLY A 117 -43.25 -38.80 -17.64
CA GLY A 117 -44.70 -38.93 -17.42
C GLY A 117 -45.08 -39.51 -16.05
N SER A 118 -44.16 -39.50 -15.07
CA SER A 118 -44.48 -39.94 -13.70
C SER A 118 -45.53 -39.03 -13.06
N ASP A 119 -46.39 -39.59 -12.20
CA ASP A 119 -47.39 -38.80 -11.49
C ASP A 119 -46.79 -38.05 -10.28
N ALA A 120 -47.50 -37.02 -9.81
CA ALA A 120 -47.00 -36.15 -8.74
C ALA A 120 -46.82 -36.89 -7.40
N ALA A 121 -47.61 -37.93 -7.13
CA ALA A 121 -47.47 -38.74 -5.93
C ALA A 121 -46.16 -39.53 -5.95
N THR A 122 -45.85 -40.20 -7.07
CA THR A 122 -44.62 -40.97 -7.26
C THR A 122 -43.40 -40.06 -7.25
N VAL A 123 -43.48 -38.87 -7.84
CA VAL A 123 -42.39 -37.89 -7.84
C VAL A 123 -42.11 -37.36 -6.43
N ALA A 124 -43.15 -37.02 -5.65
CA ALA A 124 -42.99 -36.56 -4.27
C ALA A 124 -42.34 -37.62 -3.38
N ASP A 125 -42.81 -38.87 -3.46
CA ASP A 125 -42.29 -39.98 -2.65
C ASP A 125 -40.86 -40.37 -3.04
N SER A 126 -40.53 -40.35 -4.34
CA SER A 126 -39.20 -40.78 -4.83
C SER A 126 -38.12 -39.73 -4.61
N CYS A 127 -38.45 -38.44 -4.80
CA CYS A 127 -37.49 -37.34 -4.70
C CYS A 127 -37.44 -36.69 -3.31
N GLY A 128 -38.36 -37.06 -2.41
CA GLY A 128 -38.46 -36.51 -1.06
C GLY A 128 -38.88 -35.04 -1.01
N ILE A 129 -39.64 -34.58 -2.02
CA ILE A 129 -40.15 -33.19 -2.13
C ILE A 129 -41.63 -33.12 -1.73
N SER A 130 -42.16 -31.92 -1.51
CA SER A 130 -43.56 -31.78 -1.08
C SER A 130 -44.55 -32.15 -2.19
N ARG A 131 -45.73 -32.69 -1.83
CA ARG A 131 -46.76 -33.06 -2.80
C ARG A 131 -47.24 -31.89 -3.66
N ALA A 132 -47.35 -30.69 -3.07
CA ALA A 132 -47.73 -29.47 -3.78
C ALA A 132 -46.66 -29.04 -4.80
N GLU A 133 -45.37 -29.23 -4.48
CA GLU A 133 -44.24 -28.94 -5.35
C GLU A 133 -44.15 -29.95 -6.50
N ALA A 134 -44.38 -31.24 -6.22
CA ALA A 134 -44.47 -32.27 -7.26
C ALA A 134 -45.65 -32.04 -8.22
N ASP A 135 -46.83 -31.65 -7.72
CA ASP A 135 -47.99 -31.31 -8.54
C ASP A 135 -47.68 -30.14 -9.48
N LEU A 136 -46.97 -29.11 -9.00
CA LEU A 136 -46.55 -27.97 -9.81
C LEU A 136 -45.60 -28.40 -10.94
N ILE A 137 -44.57 -29.20 -10.63
CA ILE A 137 -43.59 -29.68 -11.62
C ILE A 137 -44.29 -30.52 -12.70
N VAL A 138 -45.11 -31.50 -12.31
CA VAL A 138 -45.82 -32.37 -13.26
C VAL A 138 -46.80 -31.59 -14.15
N ALA A 139 -47.54 -30.63 -13.57
CA ALA A 139 -48.44 -29.78 -14.35
C ALA A 139 -47.69 -28.92 -15.38
N LEU A 140 -46.56 -28.30 -14.97
CA LEU A 140 -45.74 -27.47 -15.85
C LEU A 140 -45.21 -28.28 -17.03
N TYR A 141 -44.64 -29.46 -16.80
CA TYR A 141 -44.05 -30.27 -17.86
C TYR A 141 -45.09 -30.93 -18.76
N ARG A 142 -46.23 -31.34 -18.22
CA ARG A 142 -47.36 -31.83 -19.02
C ARG A 142 -47.90 -30.76 -19.96
N SER A 143 -47.94 -29.49 -19.51
CA SER A 143 -48.37 -28.37 -20.34
C SER A 143 -47.37 -28.01 -21.45
N ARG A 144 -46.10 -28.37 -21.29
CA ARG A 144 -45.04 -28.14 -22.27
C ARG A 144 -44.91 -29.27 -23.29
N ALA A 145 -45.30 -30.48 -22.93
CA ALA A 145 -45.30 -31.66 -23.81
C ALA A 145 -46.59 -31.83 -24.63
N ALA A 146 -47.62 -31.02 -24.34
CA ALA A 146 -48.87 -30.92 -25.10
C ALA A 146 -48.78 -29.84 -26.17
#